data_AF-A0A7C0WHE3-F1
#
_entry.id   AF-A0A7C0WHE3-F1
#
_cell.length_a   1.000
_cell.length_b   1.000
_cell.length_c   1.000
_cell.angle_alpha   90.00
_cell.angle_beta   90.00
_cell.angle_gamma   90.00
#
_symmetry.space_group_name_H-M   'P 1'
#
loop_
_entity.id
_entity.type
_entity.pdbx_description
1 polymer ?
#
loop_
_entity_poly.entity_id
_entity_poly.type
_entity_poly.pdbx_seq_one_letter_code
_entity_poly.pdbx_strand_id
1 'polypeptide(L)' 'FHEEQVRAFKPKPLTFHCGCSAGRVKAMLESFGGDEIKDMTRDGRIRVTCEFCNTRYDFNPRELL' A
#
# COMPACT_ATOMS: atom_id res chain seq x y z
N PHE A 1 -36.61 9.06 14.44
CA PHE A 1 -36.47 10.30 15.23
C PHE A 1 -37.46 11.38 14.80
N HIS A 2 -38.73 11.04 14.55
CA HIS A 2 -39.73 12.03 14.12
C HIS A 2 -40.38 12.77 15.30
N GLU A 3 -40.23 12.25 16.53
CA GLU A 3 -40.88 12.81 17.74
C GLU A 3 -39.89 13.28 18.83
N GLU A 4 -38.57 13.18 18.61
CA GLU A 4 -37.54 13.62 19.58
C GLU A 4 -36.54 14.59 18.93
N GLN A 5 -36.06 15.59 19.69
CA GLN A 5 -35.02 16.53 19.22
C GLN A 5 -33.68 15.81 19.00
N VAL A 6 -33.17 15.89 17.77
CA VAL A 6 -31.85 15.33 17.41
C VAL A 6 -30.73 16.21 17.96
N ARG A 7 -29.84 15.61 18.78
CA ARG A 7 -28.59 16.26 19.19
C ARG A 7 -27.46 15.94 18.20
N ALA A 8 -27.18 16.87 17.29
CA ALA A 8 -26.08 16.76 16.35
C ALA A 8 -24.77 17.31 16.95
N PHE A 9 -23.68 16.55 16.79
CA PHE A 9 -22.33 16.98 17.17
C PHE A 9 -21.60 17.60 15.97
N LYS A 10 -20.47 18.29 16.24
CA LYS A 10 -19.61 18.78 15.15
C LYS A 10 -19.18 17.60 14.26
N PRO A 11 -19.37 17.71 12.93
CA PRO A 11 -18.96 16.65 12.01
C PRO A 11 -17.44 16.49 12.02
N LYS A 12 -16.98 15.25 11.94
CA LYS A 12 -15.57 14.93 11.68
C LYS A 12 -15.41 14.64 10.19
N PRO A 13 -14.42 15.25 9.51
CA PRO A 13 -14.16 14.93 8.12
C PRO A 13 -13.72 13.47 8.00
N LEU A 14 -14.30 12.77 7.02
CA LEU A 14 -13.90 11.42 6.66
C LEU A 14 -13.10 11.49 5.37
N THR A 15 -11.94 10.84 5.36
CA THR A 15 -11.09 10.74 4.18
C THR A 15 -10.68 9.29 4.00
N PHE A 16 -10.47 8.90 2.74
CA PHE A 16 -9.82 7.62 2.46
C PHE A 16 -8.36 7.68 2.90
N HIS A 17 -7.90 6.66 3.62
CA HIS A 17 -6.50 6.51 3.99
C HIS A 17 -6.08 5.04 3.86
N CYS A 18 -4.98 4.82 3.15
CA CYS A 18 -4.29 3.53 3.12
C CYS A 18 -2.90 3.71 3.72
N GLY A 19 -2.50 2.77 4.57
CA GLY A 19 -1.18 2.81 5.21
C GLY A 19 -0.03 2.38 4.29
N CYS A 20 -0.28 1.87 3.08
CA CYS A 20 0.82 1.41 2.23
C CYS A 20 1.78 2.56 1.87
N SER A 21 3.06 2.23 1.72
CA SER A 21 4.06 3.18 1.25
C SER A 21 5.15 2.43 0.49
N ALA A 22 5.85 3.14 -0.40
CA ALA A 22 6.98 2.56 -1.12
C ALA A 22 8.03 1.97 -0.16
N GLY A 23 8.31 2.66 0.96
CA GLY A 23 9.25 2.17 1.98
C GLY A 23 8.81 0.87 2.65
N ARG A 24 7.52 0.73 3.02
CA ARG A 24 7.01 -0.53 3.60
C ARG A 24 7.05 -1.68 2.60
N VAL A 25 6.70 -1.40 1.35
CA VAL A 25 6.76 -2.40 0.28
C VAL A 25 8.21 -2.79 -0.03
N LYS A 26 9.14 -1.83 -0.03
CA LYS A 26 10.57 -2.11 -0.19
C LYS A 26 11.09 -3.01 0.92
N ALA A 27 10.80 -2.68 2.18
CA ALA A 27 11.21 -3.50 3.33
C ALA A 27 10.63 -4.93 3.28
N MET A 28 9.41 -5.09 2.78
CA MET A 28 8.83 -6.41 2.49
C MET A 28 9.65 -7.13 1.41
N LEU A 29 9.98 -6.46 0.31
CA LEU A 29 10.79 -7.04 -0.77
C LEU A 29 12.21 -7.43 -0.30
N GLU A 30 12.84 -6.62 0.54
CA GLU A 30 14.17 -6.89 1.13
C GLU A 30 14.19 -8.11 2.06
N SER A 31 13.03 -8.60 2.51
CA SER A 31 12.94 -9.83 3.31
C SER A 31 13.07 -11.11 2.48
N PHE A 32 12.95 -11.02 1.16
CA PHE A 32 13.15 -12.14 0.25
C PHE A 32 14.64 -12.32 -0.08
N GLY A 33 15.04 -13.55 -0.36
CA GLY A 33 16.39 -13.86 -0.83
C GLY A 33 16.65 -13.36 -2.25
N GLY A 34 17.93 -13.23 -2.62
CA GLY A 34 18.31 -12.72 -3.94
C GLY A 34 17.79 -13.57 -5.11
N ASP A 35 17.61 -14.88 -4.93
CA ASP A 35 17.04 -15.74 -5.98
C ASP A 35 15.51 -15.53 -6.12
N GLU A 36 14.80 -15.34 -5.01
CA GLU A 36 13.37 -15.00 -5.03
C GLU A 36 13.13 -13.64 -5.71
N ILE A 37 13.99 -12.64 -5.45
CA ILE A 37 13.96 -11.34 -6.13
C ILE A 37 14.15 -11.50 -7.65
N LYS A 38 15.04 -12.38 -8.10
CA LYS A 38 15.22 -12.66 -9.53
C LYS A 38 13.96 -13.30 -10.13
N ASP A 39 13.35 -14.25 -9.43
CA ASP A 39 12.14 -14.95 -9.91
C ASP A 39 10.90 -14.03 -9.99
N MET A 40 10.81 -13.05 -9.09
CA MET A 40 9.78 -12.01 -9.10
C MET A 40 10.01 -10.95 -10.17
N THR A 41 11.24 -10.81 -10.68
CA THR A 41 11.57 -9.79 -11.68
C THR A 41 10.96 -10.12 -13.03
N ARG A 42 10.24 -9.16 -13.62
CA ARG A 42 9.67 -9.24 -14.97
C ARG A 42 10.00 -7.95 -15.72
N ASP A 43 10.49 -8.07 -16.96
CA ASP A 43 10.92 -6.92 -17.78
C ASP A 43 11.88 -5.96 -17.06
N GLY A 44 12.76 -6.51 -16.21
CA GLY A 44 13.74 -5.76 -15.43
C GLY A 44 13.17 -4.97 -14.25
N ARG A 45 11.92 -5.22 -13.85
CA ARG A 45 11.26 -4.54 -12.72
C ARG A 45 10.50 -5.52 -11.83
N ILE A 46 10.25 -5.13 -10.59
CA ILE A 46 9.29 -5.79 -9.70
C ILE A 46 8.12 -4.84 -9.49
N ARG A 47 6.91 -5.27 -9.87
CA ARG A 47 5.68 -4.50 -9.68
C ARG A 47 4.86 -5.09 -8.55
N VAL A 48 4.57 -4.29 -7.54
CA VAL A 48 3.68 -4.64 -6.43
C VAL A 48 2.44 -3.79 -6.49
N THR A 49 1.27 -4.41 -6.46
CA THR A 49 -0.02 -3.72 -6.35
C THR A 49 -0.53 -3.88 -4.91
N CYS A 50 -0.90 -2.78 -4.26
CA CYS A 50 -1.55 -2.85 -2.95
C CYS A 50 -3.01 -3.27 -3.13
N GLU A 51 -3.40 -4.41 -2.57
CA GLU A 51 -4.77 -4.95 -2.67
C GLU A 51 -5.84 -4.11 -1.94
N PHE A 52 -5.43 -3.13 -1.12
CA PHE A 52 -6.36 -2.26 -0.39
C PHE A 52 -6.70 -0.97 -1.12
N CYS A 53 -5.70 -0.32 -1.73
CA CYS A 53 -5.86 0.98 -2.39
C CYS A 53 -5.54 0.96 -3.88
N ASN A 54 -5.14 -0.19 -4.42
CA ASN A 54 -4.75 -0.40 -5.80
C ASN A 54 -3.55 0.46 -6.26
N THR A 55 -2.80 1.04 -5.32
CA THR A 55 -1.56 1.77 -5.64
C THR A 55 -0.54 0.77 -6.14
N ARG A 56 0.15 1.13 -7.23
CA ARG A 56 1.22 0.32 -7.83
C ARG A 56 2.57 0.92 -7.48
N TYR A 57 3.50 0.06 -7.07
CA TYR A 57 4.88 0.39 -6.81
C TYR A 57 5.76 -0.41 -7.76
N ASP A 58 6.70 0.25 -8.42
CA ASP A 58 7.65 -0.39 -9.32
C ASP A 58 9.07 -0.22 -8.79
N PHE A 59 9.77 -1.32 -8.53
CA PHE A 59 11.13 -1.34 -8.00
C PHE A 59 12.13 -1.84 -9.03
N ASN A 60 13.36 -1.33 -8.95
CA ASN A 60 14.51 -1.89 -9.67
C ASN A 60 15.10 -3.03 -8.82
N PRO A 61 15.22 -4.26 -9.35
CA PRO A 61 15.81 -5.38 -8.61
C PRO A 61 17.21 -5.10 -8.07
N ARG A 62 17.99 -4.22 -8.72
CA ARG A 62 19.33 -3.82 -8.27
C ARG A 62 19.33 -3.01 -6.97
N GLU A 63 18.20 -2.48 -6.54
CA GLU A 63 18.04 -1.76 -5.28
C GLU A 63 17.68 -2.68 -4.09
N LEU A 64 17.52 -3.99 -4.37
CA LEU A 64 17.05 -5.03 -3.47
C LEU A 64 18.04 -6.22 -3.35
N LEU A 65 19.18 -6.15 -4.04
CA LEU A 65 20.24 -7.17 -4.09
C LEU A 65 21.52 -6.69 -3.41
#